data_AF-A0A0D2BTE3-F1
#
_entry.id   AF-A0A0D2BTE3-F1
#
_cell.length_a   1.000
_cell.length_b   1.000
_cell.length_c   1.000
_cell.angle_alpha   90.00
_cell.angle_beta   90.00
_cell.angle_gamma   90.00
#
_symmetry.space_group_name_H-M   'P 1'
#
loop_
_entity.id
_entity.type
_entity.pdbx_description
1 polymer ?
#
loop_
_entity_poly.entity_id
_entity_poly.type
_entity_poly.pdbx_seq_one_letter_code
_entity_poly.pdbx_strand_id
1 'polypeptide(L)'
;MRDIWARLKEVDQLRHILTIPCDSHSLNLLVKDLCLKVPEFSEAIKDGNSVTSHFKRASKQLAGLREIQVQRDGKTSPLALAAETRWGSQYNLVAALLNNRSNLLEFGSQWDRELLRSETSRYVRSVLYNNDFWVTISQLERLLKPINMAITESQSERSHLGQVKERWLNLRQQLGAIQRSSEGLNWTLIWQLFEERQRTQLCEIHDLAFRLMPQNANLPWDRHEKAACVTELLNIQHETKAFTPV
;
A
#
# COMPACT_ATOMS: atom_id res chain seq x y z
N MET A 1 -12.52 -16.04 6.27
CA MET A 1 -11.46 -17.06 6.05
C MET A 1 -11.25 -17.91 7.29
N ARG A 2 -10.93 -17.34 8.46
CA ARG A 2 -10.77 -18.13 9.70
C ARG A 2 -12.03 -18.93 10.11
N ASP A 3 -13.23 -18.41 9.83
CA ASP A 3 -14.47 -19.14 10.13
C ASP A 3 -14.64 -20.40 9.28
N ILE A 4 -14.17 -20.37 8.03
CA ILE A 4 -14.15 -21.56 7.17
C ILE A 4 -13.18 -22.58 7.75
N TRP A 5 -12.02 -22.14 8.23
CA TRP A 5 -11.05 -23.05 8.86
C TRP A 5 -11.57 -23.68 10.14
N ALA A 6 -12.34 -22.94 10.93
CA ALA A 6 -13.04 -23.49 12.10
C ALA A 6 -14.03 -24.58 11.67
N ARG A 7 -14.87 -24.31 10.66
CA ARG A 7 -15.82 -25.29 10.11
C ARG A 7 -15.14 -26.52 9.50
N LEU A 8 -13.98 -26.36 8.86
CA LEU A 8 -13.22 -27.51 8.33
C LEU A 8 -12.77 -28.47 9.44
N LYS A 9 -12.51 -27.98 10.64
CA LYS A 9 -12.15 -28.82 11.79
C LYS A 9 -13.33 -29.55 12.41
N GLU A 10 -14.55 -29.06 12.19
CA GLU A 10 -15.81 -29.69 12.64
C GLU A 10 -16.20 -30.89 11.76
N VAL A 11 -15.68 -30.99 10.53
CA VAL A 11 -15.91 -32.12 9.64
C VAL A 11 -14.82 -33.18 9.87
N ASP A 12 -15.20 -34.34 10.41
CA ASP A 12 -14.25 -35.41 10.80
C ASP A 12 -13.31 -35.82 9.66
N GLN A 13 -13.82 -35.92 8.43
CA GLN A 13 -13.02 -36.27 7.27
C GLN A 13 -11.99 -35.21 6.89
N LEU A 14 -12.15 -33.96 7.33
CA LEU A 14 -11.29 -32.81 6.95
C LEU A 14 -10.41 -32.29 8.09
N ARG A 15 -10.52 -32.87 9.30
CA ARG A 15 -9.79 -32.43 10.50
C ARG A 15 -8.26 -32.47 10.35
N HIS A 16 -7.76 -33.31 9.45
CA HIS A 16 -6.33 -33.46 9.16
C HIS A 16 -5.76 -32.33 8.28
N ILE A 17 -6.60 -31.45 7.73
CA ILE A 17 -6.15 -30.36 6.84
C ILE A 17 -5.56 -29.22 7.68
N LEU A 18 -4.28 -28.93 7.47
CA LEU A 18 -3.64 -27.73 7.98
C LEU A 18 -3.94 -26.55 7.04
N THR A 19 -4.49 -25.48 7.59
CA THR A 19 -4.76 -24.23 6.86
C THR A 19 -3.81 -23.14 7.33
N ILE A 20 -3.11 -22.51 6.39
CA ILE A 20 -2.16 -21.42 6.67
C ILE A 20 -2.60 -20.18 5.89
N PRO A 21 -2.71 -19.01 6.55
CA PRO A 21 -2.95 -17.74 5.88
C PRO A 21 -1.91 -17.44 4.77
N CYS A 22 -2.39 -17.11 3.57
CA CYS A 22 -1.50 -16.68 2.48
C CYS A 22 -1.04 -15.23 2.69
N ASP A 23 0.27 -15.04 2.86
CA ASP A 23 0.87 -13.75 3.18
C ASP A 23 0.60 -12.70 2.09
N SER A 24 0.89 -13.04 0.83
CA SER A 24 0.60 -12.15 -0.30
C SER A 24 -0.85 -11.74 -0.34
N HIS A 25 -1.79 -12.65 -0.04
CA HIS A 25 -3.22 -12.35 -0.04
C HIS A 25 -3.61 -11.39 1.09
N SER A 26 -3.04 -11.55 2.28
CA SER A 26 -3.31 -10.66 3.42
C SER A 26 -2.72 -9.26 3.23
N LEU A 27 -1.51 -9.14 2.67
CA LEU A 27 -0.91 -7.85 2.31
C LEU A 27 -1.72 -7.14 1.21
N ASN A 28 -2.19 -7.91 0.24
CA ASN A 28 -3.14 -7.44 -0.73
C ASN A 28 -4.40 -6.91 -0.01
N LEU A 29 -4.99 -7.66 0.93
CA LEU A 29 -6.23 -7.27 1.61
C LEU A 29 -6.04 -5.98 2.43
N LEU A 30 -4.83 -5.76 2.95
CA LEU A 30 -4.44 -4.51 3.59
C LEU A 30 -4.51 -3.33 2.61
N VAL A 31 -3.95 -3.45 1.40
CA VAL A 31 -4.08 -2.40 0.35
C VAL A 31 -5.54 -2.10 0.07
N LYS A 32 -6.37 -3.14 -0.09
CA LYS A 32 -7.81 -2.97 -0.31
C LYS A 32 -8.48 -2.18 0.82
N ASP A 33 -8.21 -2.56 2.07
CA ASP A 33 -8.81 -1.89 3.22
C ASP A 33 -8.38 -0.42 3.30
N LEU A 34 -7.09 -0.13 3.09
CA LEU A 34 -6.59 1.23 3.10
C LEU A 34 -7.25 2.08 2.01
N CYS A 35 -7.29 1.58 0.76
CA CYS A 35 -7.87 2.33 -0.35
C CYS A 35 -9.39 2.50 -0.28
N LEU A 36 -10.12 1.60 0.39
CA LEU A 36 -11.59 1.65 0.44
C LEU A 36 -12.15 2.26 1.73
N LYS A 37 -11.50 2.00 2.87
CA LYS A 37 -12.02 2.38 4.19
C LYS A 37 -11.47 3.72 4.69
N VAL A 38 -10.30 4.17 4.20
CA VAL A 38 -9.79 5.51 4.48
C VAL A 38 -10.43 6.49 3.48
N PRO A 39 -11.33 7.39 3.92
CA PRO A 39 -12.14 8.21 3.01
C PRO A 39 -11.32 9.03 2.02
N GLU A 40 -10.24 9.66 2.50
CA GLU A 40 -9.35 10.51 1.72
C GLU A 40 -8.69 9.73 0.57
N PHE A 41 -8.29 8.47 0.84
CA PHE A 41 -7.71 7.60 -0.18
C PHE A 41 -8.76 7.09 -1.16
N SER A 42 -9.96 6.76 -0.69
CA SER A 42 -11.06 6.29 -1.53
C SER A 42 -11.47 7.36 -2.55
N GLU A 43 -11.56 8.62 -2.11
CA GLU A 43 -11.84 9.76 -2.97
C GLU A 43 -10.71 10.01 -3.97
N ALA A 44 -9.45 10.06 -3.50
CA ALA A 44 -8.29 10.26 -4.37
C ALA A 44 -8.16 9.17 -5.44
N ILE A 45 -8.47 7.90 -5.13
CA ILE A 45 -8.46 6.82 -6.12
C ILE A 45 -9.57 7.00 -7.16
N LYS A 46 -10.78 7.43 -6.77
CA LYS A 46 -11.87 7.72 -7.71
C LYS A 46 -11.52 8.88 -8.64
N ASP A 47 -10.93 9.93 -8.11
CA ASP A 47 -10.42 11.07 -8.87
C ASP A 47 -9.33 10.64 -9.86
N GLY A 48 -8.34 9.88 -9.38
CA GLY A 48 -7.27 9.35 -10.20
C GLY A 48 -7.76 8.46 -11.35
N ASN A 49 -8.75 7.61 -11.07
CA ASN A 49 -9.41 6.78 -12.08
C ASN A 49 -10.19 7.63 -13.09
N SER A 50 -10.81 8.72 -12.67
CA SER A 50 -11.54 9.64 -13.55
C SER A 50 -10.59 10.35 -14.51
N VAL A 51 -9.47 10.89 -13.99
CA VAL A 51 -8.39 11.47 -14.79
C VAL A 51 -7.87 10.45 -15.79
N THR A 52 -7.49 9.25 -15.35
CA THR A 52 -6.94 8.24 -16.25
C THR A 52 -7.96 7.76 -17.30
N SER A 53 -9.23 7.59 -16.91
CA SER A 53 -10.29 7.16 -17.82
C SER A 53 -10.55 8.18 -18.91
N HIS A 54 -10.44 9.48 -18.61
CA HIS A 54 -10.59 10.54 -19.58
C HIS A 54 -9.61 10.38 -20.75
N PHE A 55 -8.32 10.23 -20.45
CA PHE A 55 -7.31 10.04 -21.49
C PHE A 55 -7.46 8.68 -22.20
N LYS A 56 -7.78 7.60 -21.49
CA LYS A 56 -7.93 6.29 -22.14
C LYS A 56 -9.10 6.21 -23.12
N ARG A 57 -10.17 6.97 -22.89
CA ARG A 57 -11.36 6.98 -23.75
C ARG A 57 -11.27 7.99 -24.91
N ALA A 58 -10.45 9.02 -24.77
CA ALA A 58 -10.41 10.14 -25.70
C ALA A 58 -9.06 10.16 -26.44
N SER A 59 -9.06 9.58 -27.65
CA SER A 59 -7.84 9.37 -28.44
C SER A 59 -7.07 10.68 -28.74
N LYS A 60 -7.78 11.78 -29.02
CA LYS A 60 -7.18 13.09 -29.27
C LYS A 60 -6.46 13.64 -28.04
N GLN A 61 -7.07 13.55 -26.87
CA GLN A 61 -6.51 14.01 -25.60
C GLN A 61 -5.30 13.15 -25.21
N LEU A 62 -5.38 11.83 -25.42
CA LEU A 62 -4.25 10.93 -25.21
C LEU A 62 -3.08 11.26 -26.14
N ALA A 63 -3.35 11.57 -27.42
CA ALA A 63 -2.31 11.99 -28.36
C ALA A 63 -1.64 13.29 -27.89
N GLY A 64 -2.43 14.31 -27.51
CA GLY A 64 -1.89 15.56 -26.98
C GLY A 64 -1.06 15.36 -25.70
N LEU A 65 -1.50 14.49 -24.78
CA LEU A 65 -0.70 14.15 -23.60
C LEU A 65 0.62 13.47 -23.97
N ARG A 66 0.62 12.56 -24.96
CA ARG A 66 1.83 11.89 -25.43
C ARG A 66 2.81 12.82 -26.11
N GLU A 67 2.32 13.81 -26.85
CA GLU A 67 3.17 14.86 -27.44
C GLU A 67 3.90 15.64 -26.33
N ILE A 68 3.18 16.05 -25.29
CA ILE A 68 3.77 16.72 -24.11
C ILE A 68 4.80 15.82 -23.42
N GLN A 69 4.46 14.54 -23.20
CA GLN A 69 5.40 13.56 -22.60
C GLN A 69 6.68 13.42 -23.43
N VAL A 70 6.58 13.32 -24.75
CA VAL A 70 7.77 13.20 -25.62
C VAL A 70 8.59 14.49 -25.61
N GLN A 71 7.93 15.65 -25.66
CA GLN A 71 8.62 16.94 -25.62
C GLN A 71 9.37 17.16 -24.31
N ARG A 72 8.78 16.76 -23.17
CA ARG A 72 9.34 17.01 -21.84
C ARG A 72 10.29 15.92 -21.35
N ASP A 73 9.90 14.65 -21.53
CA ASP A 73 10.57 13.49 -20.93
C ASP A 73 11.30 12.62 -21.97
N GLY A 74 11.20 12.95 -23.27
CA GLY A 74 11.81 12.20 -24.37
C GLY A 74 11.16 10.84 -24.67
N LYS A 75 10.13 10.46 -23.91
CA LYS A 75 9.41 9.19 -24.04
C LYS A 75 7.99 9.29 -23.52
N THR A 76 7.12 8.42 -24.01
CA THR A 76 5.76 8.29 -23.46
C THR A 76 5.75 7.44 -22.20
N SER A 77 4.93 7.81 -21.22
CA SER A 77 4.66 7.03 -20.02
C SER A 77 3.17 6.64 -19.94
N PRO A 78 2.86 5.37 -19.65
CA PRO A 78 1.46 4.94 -19.58
C PRO A 78 0.75 5.47 -18.34
N LEU A 79 -0.55 5.71 -18.46
CA LEU A 79 -1.45 5.86 -17.32
C LEU A 79 -2.07 4.50 -16.96
N ALA A 80 -2.18 4.20 -15.67
CA ALA A 80 -2.74 2.95 -15.16
C ALA A 80 -4.12 3.19 -14.54
N LEU A 81 -5.07 2.27 -14.75
CA LEU A 81 -6.35 2.30 -14.03
C LEU A 81 -6.27 1.37 -12.84
N ALA A 82 -6.85 1.79 -11.73
CA ALA A 82 -7.07 0.91 -10.60
C ALA A 82 -8.35 0.10 -10.83
N ALA A 83 -8.22 -1.21 -10.87
CA ALA A 83 -9.33 -2.16 -10.86
C ALA A 83 -9.63 -2.59 -9.42
N GLU A 84 -10.91 -2.60 -9.04
CA GLU A 84 -11.37 -2.98 -7.70
C GLU A 84 -10.87 -4.37 -7.25
N THR A 85 -10.70 -5.29 -8.21
CA THR A 85 -10.36 -6.69 -7.95
C THR A 85 -8.87 -7.04 -8.09
N ARG A 86 -8.02 -6.11 -8.54
CA ARG A 86 -6.57 -6.36 -8.76
C ARG A 86 -5.74 -5.37 -7.97
N TRP A 87 -5.34 -5.70 -6.77
CA TRP A 87 -4.98 -4.66 -5.79
C TRP A 87 -3.59 -4.03 -6.01
N GLY A 88 -2.69 -4.72 -6.73
CA GLY A 88 -1.48 -4.08 -7.29
C GLY A 88 -1.78 -2.94 -8.29
N SER A 89 -2.98 -2.87 -8.84
CA SER A 89 -3.39 -1.77 -9.73
C SER A 89 -3.61 -0.44 -9.01
N GLN A 90 -3.86 -0.46 -7.69
CA GLN A 90 -3.99 0.76 -6.88
C GLN A 90 -2.65 1.50 -6.82
N TYR A 91 -1.57 0.79 -6.46
CA TYR A 91 -0.22 1.34 -6.49
C TYR A 91 0.16 1.83 -7.89
N ASN A 92 -0.11 1.02 -8.93
CA ASN A 92 0.20 1.41 -10.31
C ASN A 92 -0.53 2.68 -10.75
N LEU A 93 -1.81 2.86 -10.40
CA LEU A 93 -2.56 4.09 -10.66
C LEU A 93 -1.85 5.29 -10.02
N VAL A 94 -1.58 5.21 -8.71
CA VAL A 94 -0.98 6.30 -7.94
C VAL A 94 0.42 6.64 -8.49
N ALA A 95 1.27 5.63 -8.70
CA ALA A 95 2.61 5.82 -9.24
C ALA A 95 2.57 6.41 -10.67
N ALA A 96 1.66 5.94 -11.53
CA ALA A 96 1.50 6.47 -12.88
C ALA A 96 1.04 7.93 -12.88
N LEU A 97 0.12 8.32 -11.99
CA LEU A 97 -0.33 9.70 -11.86
C LEU A 97 0.81 10.62 -11.42
N LEU A 98 1.58 10.22 -10.41
CA LEU A 98 2.72 11.02 -9.91
C LEU A 98 3.83 11.15 -10.96
N ASN A 99 4.17 10.06 -11.64
CA ASN A 99 5.15 10.08 -12.74
C ASN A 99 4.72 11.00 -13.89
N ASN A 100 3.41 11.21 -14.06
CA ASN A 100 2.84 12.07 -15.08
C ASN A 100 2.35 13.43 -14.55
N ARG A 101 2.59 13.79 -13.28
CA ARG A 101 1.98 14.98 -12.66
C ARG A 101 2.22 16.25 -13.48
N SER A 102 3.48 16.54 -13.79
CA SER A 102 3.84 17.73 -14.57
C SER A 102 3.29 17.68 -16.01
N ASN A 103 3.36 16.53 -16.68
CA ASN A 103 2.75 16.35 -18.01
C ASN A 103 1.24 16.63 -17.99
N LEU A 104 0.54 16.17 -16.95
CA LEU A 104 -0.90 16.34 -16.78
C LEU A 104 -1.27 17.81 -16.47
N LEU A 105 -0.48 18.49 -15.65
CA LEU A 105 -0.66 19.92 -15.36
C LEU A 105 -0.40 20.78 -16.61
N GLU A 106 0.64 20.47 -17.37
CA GLU A 106 0.96 21.15 -18.62
C GLU A 106 -0.14 20.92 -19.67
N PHE A 107 -0.62 19.68 -19.80
CA PHE A 107 -1.80 19.38 -20.63
C PHE A 107 -3.00 20.23 -20.18
N GLY A 108 -3.24 20.30 -18.87
CA GLY A 108 -4.31 21.12 -18.29
C GLY A 108 -4.23 22.60 -18.64
N SER A 109 -3.02 23.13 -18.83
CA SER A 109 -2.79 24.52 -19.23
C SER A 109 -2.91 24.73 -20.74
N GLN A 110 -2.26 23.88 -21.54
CA GLN A 110 -2.24 24.01 -23.00
C GLN A 110 -3.60 23.66 -23.64
N TRP A 111 -4.35 22.73 -23.05
CA TRP A 111 -5.62 22.21 -23.54
C TRP A 111 -6.81 22.67 -22.67
N ASP A 112 -6.69 23.82 -22.00
CA ASP A 112 -7.72 24.33 -21.09
C ASP A 112 -9.10 24.47 -21.77
N ARG A 113 -9.14 24.92 -23.03
CA ARG A 113 -10.39 25.05 -23.80
C ARG A 113 -11.07 23.69 -24.04
N GLU A 114 -10.29 22.67 -24.38
CA GLU A 114 -10.76 21.29 -24.53
C GLU A 114 -11.31 20.73 -23.23
N LEU A 115 -10.70 21.13 -22.10
CA LEU A 115 -11.15 20.71 -20.79
C LEU A 115 -12.45 21.39 -20.34
N LEU A 116 -12.85 22.51 -20.96
CA LEU A 116 -14.12 23.18 -20.66
C LEU A 116 -15.31 22.65 -21.48
N ARG A 117 -15.09 21.78 -22.48
CA ARG A 117 -16.13 21.35 -23.44
C ARG A 117 -17.20 20.41 -22.89
N SER A 118 -16.88 19.61 -21.88
CA SER A 118 -17.83 18.64 -21.31
C SER A 118 -17.75 18.65 -19.79
N GLU A 119 -18.81 18.16 -19.14
CA GLU A 119 -18.85 18.03 -17.68
C GLU A 119 -17.72 17.14 -17.16
N THR A 120 -17.49 15.98 -17.80
CA THR A 120 -16.39 15.08 -17.45
C THR A 120 -15.03 15.75 -17.58
N SER A 121 -14.82 16.53 -18.65
CA SER A 121 -13.56 17.25 -18.84
C SER A 121 -13.36 18.35 -17.79
N ARG A 122 -14.44 19.07 -17.42
CA ARG A 122 -14.40 20.10 -16.38
C ARG A 122 -14.07 19.49 -15.01
N TYR A 123 -14.58 18.30 -14.73
CA TYR A 123 -14.23 17.55 -13.53
C TYR A 123 -12.75 17.14 -13.51
N VAL A 124 -12.24 16.59 -14.61
CA VAL A 124 -10.81 16.24 -14.73
C VAL A 124 -9.96 17.48 -14.49
N ARG A 125 -10.34 18.62 -15.06
CA ARG A 125 -9.67 19.90 -14.84
C ARG A 125 -9.66 20.31 -13.36
N SER A 126 -10.80 20.21 -12.66
CA SER A 126 -10.86 20.55 -11.25
C SER A 126 -9.97 19.64 -10.40
N VAL A 127 -9.89 18.35 -10.73
CA VAL A 127 -8.99 17.40 -10.06
C VAL A 127 -7.52 17.76 -10.32
N LEU A 128 -7.15 18.07 -11.57
CA LEU A 128 -5.75 18.42 -11.92
C LEU A 128 -5.25 19.65 -11.17
N TYR A 129 -6.09 20.65 -10.96
CA TYR A 129 -5.73 21.86 -10.22
C TYR A 129 -5.99 21.78 -8.70
N ASN A 130 -6.53 20.65 -8.21
CA ASN A 130 -6.71 20.42 -6.79
C ASN A 130 -5.36 20.02 -6.15
N ASN A 131 -4.80 20.89 -5.31
CA ASN A 131 -3.54 20.59 -4.63
C ASN A 131 -3.69 19.46 -3.59
N ASP A 132 -4.82 19.40 -2.89
CA ASP A 132 -5.08 18.39 -1.85
C ASP A 132 -5.14 16.99 -2.46
N PHE A 133 -5.69 16.86 -3.67
CA PHE A 133 -5.63 15.62 -4.46
C PHE A 133 -4.18 15.15 -4.64
N TRP A 134 -3.28 16.03 -5.09
CA TRP A 134 -1.88 15.66 -5.32
C TRP A 134 -1.11 15.35 -4.03
N VAL A 135 -1.41 16.08 -2.94
CA VAL A 135 -0.85 15.79 -1.61
C VAL A 135 -1.31 14.40 -1.16
N THR A 136 -2.60 14.10 -1.28
CA THR A 136 -3.20 12.82 -0.88
C THR A 136 -2.64 11.65 -1.71
N ILE A 137 -2.55 11.79 -3.04
CA ILE A 137 -1.93 10.80 -3.93
C ILE A 137 -0.45 10.56 -3.56
N SER A 138 0.30 11.62 -3.22
CA SER A 138 1.70 11.50 -2.79
C SER A 138 1.85 10.81 -1.44
N GLN A 139 0.92 11.05 -0.51
CA GLN A 139 0.86 10.34 0.77
C GLN A 139 0.49 8.86 0.59
N LEU A 140 -0.48 8.58 -0.27
CA LEU A 140 -0.91 7.23 -0.58
C LEU A 140 0.21 6.42 -1.28
N GLU A 141 0.98 7.02 -2.18
CA GLU A 141 2.14 6.35 -2.80
C GLU A 141 3.15 5.93 -1.75
N ARG A 142 3.52 6.84 -0.85
CA ARG A 142 4.48 6.58 0.23
C ARG A 142 4.01 5.45 1.13
N LEU A 143 2.70 5.37 1.41
CA LEU A 143 2.10 4.32 2.21
C LEU A 143 2.05 2.97 1.47
N LEU A 144 1.64 2.96 0.19
CA LEU A 144 1.46 1.74 -0.58
C LEU A 144 2.77 1.13 -1.07
N LYS A 145 3.81 1.93 -1.30
CA LYS A 145 5.11 1.47 -1.79
C LYS A 145 5.72 0.35 -0.94
N PRO A 146 5.89 0.49 0.39
CA PRO A 146 6.44 -0.60 1.22
C PRO A 146 5.54 -1.84 1.22
N ILE A 147 4.21 -1.67 1.17
CA ILE A 147 3.27 -2.79 1.09
C ILE A 147 3.41 -3.52 -0.25
N ASN A 148 3.56 -2.79 -1.36
CA ASN A 148 3.76 -3.36 -2.68
C ASN A 148 5.09 -4.12 -2.79
N MET A 149 6.15 -3.60 -2.17
CA MET A 149 7.43 -4.32 -2.04
C MET A 149 7.26 -5.61 -1.25
N ALA A 150 6.59 -5.56 -0.10
CA ALA A 150 6.28 -6.75 0.71
C ALA A 150 5.45 -7.80 -0.07
N ILE A 151 4.46 -7.37 -0.87
CA ILE A 151 3.70 -8.26 -1.76
C ILE A 151 4.65 -8.93 -2.76
N THR A 152 5.51 -8.16 -3.42
CA THR A 152 6.47 -8.67 -4.41
C THR A 152 7.42 -9.68 -3.79
N GLU A 153 7.97 -9.38 -2.61
CA GLU A 153 8.84 -10.28 -1.86
C GLU A 153 8.11 -11.56 -1.45
N SER A 154 6.88 -11.44 -0.95
CA SER A 154 6.08 -12.60 -0.53
C SER A 154 5.75 -13.56 -1.67
N GLN A 155 5.73 -13.06 -2.91
CA GLN A 155 5.46 -13.83 -4.14
C GLN A 155 6.74 -14.37 -4.80
N SER A 156 7.92 -14.02 -4.28
CA SER A 156 9.18 -14.47 -4.87
C SER A 156 9.42 -15.97 -4.61
N GLU A 157 10.16 -16.62 -5.50
CA GLU A 157 10.58 -18.03 -5.36
C GLU A 157 11.41 -18.30 -4.09
N ARG A 158 11.98 -17.25 -3.48
CA ARG A 158 12.76 -17.33 -2.24
C ARG A 158 11.92 -17.07 -0.99
N SER A 159 10.63 -16.78 -1.16
CA SER A 159 9.70 -16.53 -0.06
C SER A 159 9.40 -17.82 0.68
N HIS A 160 9.54 -17.79 2.00
CA HIS A 160 9.20 -18.93 2.85
C HIS A 160 8.54 -18.50 4.16
N LEU A 161 7.96 -19.46 4.87
CA LEU A 161 7.11 -19.21 6.04
C LEU A 161 7.83 -18.42 7.16
N GLY A 162 9.12 -18.69 7.37
CA GLY A 162 9.95 -17.98 8.36
C GLY A 162 10.12 -16.47 8.13
N GLN A 163 9.93 -15.99 6.89
CA GLN A 163 10.02 -14.56 6.57
C GLN A 163 8.71 -13.80 6.80
N VAL A 164 7.58 -14.50 6.98
CA VAL A 164 6.27 -13.84 7.07
C VAL A 164 6.22 -12.90 8.29
N LYS A 165 6.55 -13.38 9.49
CA LYS A 165 6.55 -12.53 10.69
C LYS A 165 7.49 -11.33 10.54
N GLU A 166 8.70 -11.57 10.05
CA GLU A 166 9.70 -10.52 9.79
C GLU A 166 9.16 -9.44 8.85
N ARG A 167 8.54 -9.83 7.75
CA ARG A 167 7.94 -8.91 6.77
C ARG A 167 6.89 -7.99 7.39
N TRP A 168 6.01 -8.52 8.24
CA TRP A 168 5.00 -7.72 8.93
C TRP A 168 5.61 -6.79 9.99
N LEU A 169 6.66 -7.20 10.69
CA LEU A 169 7.41 -6.35 11.64
C LEU A 169 8.12 -5.20 10.91
N ASN A 170 8.82 -5.51 9.81
CA ASN A 170 9.49 -4.52 8.97
C ASN A 170 8.48 -3.52 8.39
N LEU A 171 7.32 -4.01 7.93
CA LEU A 171 6.27 -3.16 7.41
C LEU A 171 5.70 -2.22 8.49
N ARG A 172 5.48 -2.73 9.72
CA ARG A 172 5.08 -1.88 10.86
C ARG A 172 6.12 -0.79 11.13
N GLN A 173 7.40 -1.12 11.13
CA GLN A 173 8.47 -0.13 11.33
C GLN A 173 8.46 0.96 10.25
N GLN A 174 8.34 0.55 8.98
CA GLN A 174 8.30 1.46 7.83
C GLN A 174 7.08 2.39 7.89
N LEU A 175 5.89 1.85 8.20
CA LEU A 175 4.68 2.65 8.36
C LEU A 175 4.78 3.63 9.54
N GLY A 176 5.40 3.22 10.65
CA GLY A 176 5.69 4.11 11.78
C GLY A 176 6.65 5.24 11.42
N ALA A 177 7.63 5.00 10.54
CA ALA A 177 8.49 6.06 10.01
C ALA A 177 7.71 7.04 9.12
N ILE A 178 6.83 6.51 8.25
CA ILE A 178 5.97 7.34 7.40
C ILE A 178 5.06 8.22 8.27
N GLN A 179 4.44 7.66 9.31
CA GLN A 179 3.59 8.41 10.25
C GLN A 179 4.29 9.63 10.84
N ARG A 180 5.54 9.46 11.33
CA ARG A 180 6.30 10.58 11.92
C ARG A 180 6.57 11.73 10.93
N SER A 181 6.50 11.45 9.63
CA SER A 181 6.76 12.43 8.57
C SER A 181 5.50 12.86 7.81
N SER A 182 4.31 12.41 8.24
CA SER A 182 3.05 12.64 7.53
C SER A 182 2.05 13.37 8.40
N GLU A 183 1.48 14.44 7.87
CA GLU A 183 0.44 15.24 8.52
C GLU A 183 -0.92 15.02 7.84
N GLY A 184 -2.02 15.22 8.59
CA GLY A 184 -3.38 15.25 8.04
C GLY A 184 -4.04 13.88 7.77
N LEU A 185 -3.32 12.76 7.93
CA LEU A 185 -3.92 11.43 7.77
C LEU A 185 -4.51 10.88 9.07
N ASN A 186 -5.61 10.14 8.96
CA ASN A 186 -6.18 9.37 10.07
C ASN A 186 -5.35 8.11 10.37
N TRP A 187 -4.20 8.30 11.01
CA TRP A 187 -3.30 7.21 11.40
C TRP A 187 -3.91 6.21 12.36
N THR A 188 -4.87 6.63 13.20
CA THR A 188 -5.61 5.72 14.08
C THR A 188 -6.35 4.67 13.27
N LEU A 189 -7.09 5.06 12.24
CA LEU A 189 -7.79 4.13 11.35
C LEU A 189 -6.79 3.26 10.56
N ILE A 190 -5.72 3.86 10.03
CA ILE A 190 -4.69 3.12 9.28
C ILE A 190 -4.09 2.00 10.14
N TRP A 191 -3.75 2.30 11.40
CA TRP A 191 -3.23 1.30 12.32
C TRP A 191 -4.25 0.24 12.68
N GLN A 192 -5.51 0.62 12.94
CA GLN A 192 -6.58 -0.36 13.18
C GLN A 192 -6.70 -1.38 12.04
N LEU A 193 -6.68 -0.90 10.78
CA LEU A 193 -6.74 -1.77 9.60
C LEU A 193 -5.50 -2.65 9.46
N PHE A 194 -4.32 -2.09 9.71
CA PHE A 194 -3.07 -2.85 9.71
C PHE A 194 -3.08 -3.97 10.76
N GLU A 195 -3.48 -3.66 11.99
CA GLU A 195 -3.48 -4.58 13.12
C GLU A 195 -4.52 -5.68 12.96
N GLU A 196 -5.70 -5.36 12.44
CA GLU A 196 -6.71 -6.35 12.08
C GLU A 196 -6.15 -7.38 11.08
N ARG A 197 -5.44 -6.91 10.05
CA ARG A 197 -4.81 -7.77 9.05
C ARG A 197 -3.63 -8.56 9.60
N GLN A 198 -2.77 -7.91 10.38
CA GLN A 198 -1.64 -8.58 11.03
C GLN A 198 -2.12 -9.71 11.96
N ARG A 199 -3.14 -9.45 12.79
CA ARG A 199 -3.72 -10.45 13.71
C ARG A 199 -4.35 -11.63 12.98
N THR A 200 -4.94 -11.39 11.82
CA THR A 200 -5.58 -12.45 11.01
C THR A 200 -4.57 -13.23 10.17
N GLN A 201 -3.44 -12.62 9.81
CA GLN A 201 -2.34 -13.24 9.06
C GLN A 201 -1.39 -14.04 9.96
N LEU A 202 -0.94 -13.49 11.09
CA LEU A 202 0.03 -14.15 11.96
C LEU A 202 -0.67 -15.18 12.85
N CYS A 203 -0.07 -16.36 12.95
CA CYS A 203 -0.49 -17.47 13.80
C CYS A 203 0.74 -18.28 14.23
N GLU A 204 0.55 -19.22 15.15
CA GLU A 204 1.64 -19.91 15.87
C GLU A 204 2.68 -20.56 14.94
N ILE A 205 2.26 -21.03 13.76
CA ILE A 205 3.20 -21.61 12.79
C ILE A 205 4.15 -20.57 12.18
N HIS A 206 3.71 -19.31 12.02
CA HIS A 206 4.55 -18.22 11.56
C HIS A 206 5.56 -17.80 12.65
N ASP A 207 5.13 -17.79 13.91
CA ASP A 207 6.01 -17.53 15.04
C ASP A 207 7.10 -18.62 15.15
N LEU A 208 6.70 -19.89 15.07
CA LEU A 208 7.63 -21.01 15.08
C LEU A 208 8.61 -20.93 13.90
N ALA A 209 8.11 -20.76 12.68
CA ALA A 209 8.96 -20.69 11.50
C ALA A 209 9.95 -19.52 11.56
N PHE A 210 9.53 -18.35 12.07
CA PHE A 210 10.40 -17.21 12.28
C PHE A 210 11.52 -17.53 13.28
N ARG A 211 11.22 -18.22 14.38
CA ARG A 211 12.22 -18.57 15.41
C ARG A 211 13.19 -19.66 14.96
N LEU A 212 12.76 -20.55 14.07
CA LEU A 212 13.62 -21.59 13.49
C LEU A 212 14.64 -21.04 12.48
N MET A 213 14.52 -19.77 12.09
CA MET A 213 15.51 -19.13 11.24
C MET A 213 16.85 -18.97 11.99
N PRO A 214 18.01 -19.33 11.40
CA PRO A 214 19.30 -19.25 12.08
C PRO A 214 19.61 -17.87 12.68
N GLN A 215 19.24 -16.79 12.00
CA GLN A 215 19.43 -15.43 12.47
C GLN A 215 18.62 -15.08 13.73
N ASN A 216 17.57 -15.85 14.02
CA ASN A 216 16.63 -15.60 15.12
C ASN A 216 16.82 -16.57 16.30
N ALA A 217 17.78 -17.50 16.21
CA ALA A 217 17.98 -18.57 17.20
C ALA A 217 18.28 -18.06 18.62
N ASN A 218 18.90 -16.89 18.73
CA ASN A 218 19.28 -16.29 20.02
C ASN A 218 18.21 -15.33 20.58
N LEU A 219 17.10 -15.11 19.88
CA LEU A 219 16.05 -14.23 20.39
C LEU A 219 15.32 -14.90 21.58
N PRO A 220 15.11 -14.19 22.70
CA PRO A 220 14.48 -14.76 23.88
C PRO A 220 13.07 -15.26 23.61
N TRP A 221 12.71 -16.40 24.20
CA TRP A 221 11.37 -16.98 24.17
C TRP A 221 10.46 -16.20 25.12
N ASP A 222 9.84 -15.13 24.64
CA ASP A 222 8.78 -14.48 25.41
C ASP A 222 7.43 -15.15 25.10
N ARG A 223 6.83 -15.78 26.12
CA ARG A 223 5.52 -16.44 26.00
C ARG A 223 4.37 -15.41 25.97
N HIS A 224 4.64 -14.12 26.17
CA HIS A 224 3.63 -13.06 26.30
C HIS A 224 3.45 -12.14 25.08
N GLU A 225 4.02 -12.48 23.91
CA GLU A 225 3.86 -11.73 22.66
C GLU A 225 2.45 -11.76 22.03
N LYS A 226 1.41 -12.27 22.72
CA LYS A 226 0.01 -12.07 22.30
C LYS A 226 -0.50 -10.64 22.57
N ALA A 227 0.25 -9.78 23.26
CA ALA A 227 -0.15 -8.40 23.54
C ALA A 227 0.97 -7.33 23.53
N ALA A 228 2.26 -7.69 23.49
CA ALA A 228 3.36 -6.77 23.82
C ALA A 228 4.22 -6.25 22.63
N CYS A 229 3.76 -6.34 21.37
CA CYS A 229 4.49 -5.75 20.23
C CYS A 229 4.37 -4.20 20.15
N VAL A 230 3.98 -3.52 21.24
CA VAL A 230 3.70 -2.08 21.27
C VAL A 230 4.80 -1.26 21.95
N THR A 231 5.74 -1.85 22.71
CA THR A 231 6.65 -1.02 23.55
C THR A 231 8.15 -1.33 23.43
N GLU A 232 8.58 -2.58 23.21
CA GLU A 232 10.03 -2.88 23.31
C GLU A 232 10.86 -2.58 22.04
N LEU A 233 10.26 -2.57 20.84
CA LEU A 233 11.00 -2.19 19.63
C LEU A 233 11.23 -0.68 19.49
N LEU A 234 10.57 0.15 20.32
CA LEU A 234 10.83 1.60 20.39
C LEU A 234 11.97 1.95 21.37
N ASN A 235 12.26 1.09 22.36
CA ASN A 235 13.30 1.38 23.36
C ASN A 235 14.72 1.03 22.89
N ILE A 236 14.88 0.18 21.88
CA ILE A 236 16.21 -0.15 21.31
C ILE A 236 16.81 1.04 20.53
N GLN A 237 16.02 2.08 20.18
CA GLN A 237 16.55 3.30 19.58
C GLN A 237 16.95 4.39 20.59
N HIS A 238 16.65 4.23 21.89
CA HIS A 238 16.96 5.24 22.92
C HIS A 238 18.22 4.93 23.75
N GLU A 239 18.74 3.71 23.73
CA GLU A 239 19.92 3.35 24.56
C GLU A 239 21.29 3.54 23.88
N THR A 240 21.35 3.90 22.59
CA THR A 240 22.63 4.24 21.92
C THR A 240 23.05 5.72 22.04
N LYS A 241 22.44 6.50 22.93
CA LYS A 241 22.90 7.86 23.29
C LYS A 241 23.16 8.01 24.79
N ALA A 242 24.04 7.17 25.33
CA ALA A 242 24.65 7.41 26.63
C ALA A 242 26.13 7.00 26.62
N PHE A 243 26.94 7.73 25.83
CA PHE A 243 28.38 7.83 26.06
C PHE A 243 28.78 9.29 25.78
N THR A 244 29.01 10.05 26.85
CA THR A 244 29.83 11.26 26.81
C THR A 244 30.96 11.08 27.82
N PRO A 245 32.22 11.32 27.42
CA PRO A 245 33.36 11.16 28.30
C PRO A 245 33.54 12.42 29.18
N VAL A 246 33.98 12.20 30.42
CA VAL A 246 34.77 13.17 31.19
C VAL A 246 36.16 12.58 31.33
#